data_AF-A0A1B7TIA0-F1
#
_entry.id   AF-A0A1B7TIA0-F1
#
_cell.length_a   1.000
_cell.length_b   1.000
_cell.length_c   1.000
_cell.angle_alpha   90.00
_cell.angle_beta   90.00
_cell.angle_gamma   90.00
#
_symmetry.space_group_name_H-M   'P 1'
#
loop_
_entity.id
_entity.type
_entity.pdbx_description
1 polymer ?
#
loop_
_entity_poly.entity_id
_entity_poly.type
_entity_poly.pdbx_seq_one_letter_code
_entity_poly.pdbx_strand_id
1 'polypeptide(L)'
;MLDQFPDDINLIIWNSLTQTDRLNLLLIKKSYNKIFTKHLYKNLFLNDQRVLTLHQKDYLYDGKFSEYSYLKFDKQGERFKKTYTSMRILINTLKNKPECLLFIENVKNSWHLNIDLKLEFLNLLIHGVSKNDLLYKGFNLKSFENNLNIQIFNKLVKSDCDNIVSSNFKALDIPFLTRLPISEKLENSFDFNGYFGNISNTFNKILNPFSNIMSLTIHFNPLIMNFCKKKKLKLKYLCLNIREKEFDDSMKYLNSNGELNCWDDILDISHLKTLELVSWLPNPQAAFLKDFELEKLLRLAKNIEVLKTFSFPYFSKLMSVILNECSLLKDLRLDFFDLTQAFTRLFIEKHSAIEKYSSLCNLEKLHIEMVTVSYKDPDFLIYLLRDHPQFDKIRSTLPCTCDECIFTVTEILSEKIFFKPPFIEFDPVQKSLKSYVALYLLFKEMMYVMPHKSSFDNLFVQYGILNFEQLKNHLNSLYSSDLTVFDLKKIYDFMLHFYKRGFSFMFNNFPKLKYLNLNDLPVTKKGQTKEFKQCFEFEDLV
;
A
#
# COMPACT_ATOMS: atom_id res chain seq x y z
N MET A 1 12.10 29.55 25.16
CA MET A 1 13.08 28.48 24.99
C MET A 1 13.04 27.89 23.59
N LEU A 2 11.89 27.43 23.06
CA LEU A 2 11.81 26.91 21.67
C LEU A 2 12.12 27.98 20.60
N ASP A 3 11.90 29.25 20.93
CA ASP A 3 12.23 30.42 20.11
C ASP A 3 13.73 30.70 19.97
N GLN A 4 14.58 29.98 20.72
CA GLN A 4 16.04 30.07 20.66
C GLN A 4 16.66 28.91 19.88
N PHE A 5 15.90 27.87 19.55
CA PHE A 5 16.42 26.72 18.83
C PHE A 5 16.52 26.96 17.32
N PRO A 6 17.54 26.39 16.66
CA PRO A 6 17.61 26.35 15.20
C PRO A 6 16.39 25.64 14.58
N ASP A 7 16.06 26.00 13.35
CA ASP A 7 14.91 25.45 12.62
C ASP A 7 14.95 23.92 12.50
N ASP A 8 16.13 23.32 12.30
CA ASP A 8 16.27 21.87 12.17
C ASP A 8 15.92 21.13 13.48
N ILE A 9 16.30 21.71 14.63
CA ILE A 9 15.93 21.18 15.95
C ILE A 9 14.43 21.33 16.17
N ASN A 10 13.86 22.49 15.82
CA ASN A 10 12.42 22.72 15.91
C ASN A 10 11.64 21.75 15.01
N LEU A 11 12.14 21.40 13.83
CA LEU A 11 11.52 20.39 12.96
C LEU A 11 11.55 18.99 13.58
N ILE A 12 12.66 18.59 14.22
CA ILE A 12 12.76 17.31 14.94
C ILE A 12 11.73 17.27 16.08
N ILE A 13 11.65 18.34 16.88
CA ILE A 13 10.64 18.46 17.94
C ILE A 13 9.24 18.36 17.34
N TRP A 14 8.93 19.13 16.30
CA TRP A 14 7.64 19.10 15.61
C TRP A 14 7.25 17.69 15.17
N ASN A 15 8.19 16.98 14.53
CA ASN A 15 7.96 15.62 14.02
C ASN A 15 7.77 14.58 15.15
N SER A 16 8.27 14.85 16.36
CA SER A 16 8.09 14.00 17.54
C SER A 16 6.76 14.21 18.29
N LEU A 17 5.96 15.20 17.90
CA LEU A 17 4.70 15.54 18.55
C LEU A 17 3.49 14.95 17.81
N THR A 18 2.44 14.58 18.56
CA THR A 18 1.15 14.23 18.00
C THR A 18 0.53 15.41 17.26
N GLN A 19 -0.39 15.17 16.32
CA GLN A 19 -1.12 16.25 15.64
C GLN A 19 -1.86 17.16 16.63
N THR A 20 -2.39 16.60 17.72
CA THR A 20 -3.06 17.38 18.78
C THR A 20 -2.05 18.29 19.50
N ASP A 21 -0.88 17.77 19.85
CA ASP A 21 0.15 18.54 20.56
C ASP A 21 0.78 19.61 19.67
N ARG A 22 0.94 19.32 18.37
CA ARG A 22 1.34 20.31 17.35
C ARG A 22 0.39 21.50 17.31
N LEU A 23 -0.92 21.24 17.31
CA LEU A 23 -1.92 22.30 17.30
C LEU A 23 -1.93 23.08 18.62
N ASN A 24 -1.82 22.39 19.76
CA ASN A 24 -1.72 23.03 21.07
C ASN A 24 -0.49 23.94 21.15
N LEU A 25 0.66 23.49 20.63
CA LEU A 25 1.90 24.27 20.62
C LEU A 25 1.75 25.62 19.90
N LEU A 26 0.96 25.66 18.82
CA LEU A 26 0.67 26.89 18.08
C LEU A 26 -0.19 27.89 18.85
N LEU A 27 -0.91 27.44 19.89
CA LEU A 27 -1.79 28.26 20.73
C LEU A 27 -1.09 28.81 21.97
N ILE A 28 0.02 28.19 22.41
CA ILE A 28 0.72 28.57 23.65
C ILE A 28 1.30 29.99 23.59
N LYS A 29 2.01 30.34 22.50
CA LYS A 29 2.71 31.63 22.38
C LYS A 29 2.77 32.10 20.93
N LYS A 30 2.63 33.41 20.71
CA LYS A 30 2.71 34.03 19.36
C LYS A 30 4.04 33.77 18.65
N SER A 31 5.17 33.72 19.38
CA SER A 31 6.46 33.38 18.78
C SER A 31 6.51 31.93 18.28
N TYR A 32 5.93 30.98 19.03
CA TYR A 32 5.84 29.59 18.62
C TYR A 32 4.93 29.44 17.40
N ASN A 33 3.79 30.14 17.39
CA ASN A 33 2.91 30.19 16.22
C ASN A 33 3.68 30.60 14.96
N LYS A 34 4.47 31.68 15.03
CA LYS A 34 5.27 32.16 13.90
C LYS A 34 6.31 31.14 13.43
N ILE A 35 6.94 30.40 14.35
CA ILE A 35 7.95 29.39 14.03
C ILE A 35 7.32 28.15 13.40
N PHE A 36 6.27 27.60 14.03
CA PHE A 36 5.75 26.28 13.69
C PHE A 36 4.66 26.29 12.61
N THR A 37 4.05 27.44 12.30
CA THR A 37 3.06 27.52 11.21
C THR A 37 3.61 27.04 9.88
N LYS A 38 4.89 27.31 9.57
CA LYS A 38 5.52 26.79 8.35
C LYS A 38 5.55 25.26 8.32
N HIS A 39 5.82 24.61 9.45
CA HIS A 39 5.86 23.15 9.55
C HIS A 39 4.47 22.53 9.48
N LEU A 40 3.44 23.23 9.99
CA LEU A 40 2.05 22.82 9.86
C LEU A 40 1.61 22.72 8.40
N TYR A 41 1.96 23.72 7.56
CA TYR A 41 1.52 23.77 6.17
C TYR A 41 2.49 23.09 5.18
N LYS A 42 3.71 22.74 5.60
CA LYS A 42 4.75 22.19 4.72
C LYS A 42 4.32 20.93 3.98
N ASN A 43 3.81 19.96 4.72
CA ASN A 43 3.41 18.64 4.22
C ASN A 43 1.93 18.43 4.57
N LEU A 44 1.07 18.43 3.56
CA LEU A 44 -0.38 18.28 3.74
C LEU A 44 -0.84 16.94 3.21
N PHE A 45 -1.49 16.15 4.06
CA PHE A 45 -2.24 14.97 3.63
C PHE A 45 -3.72 15.32 3.66
N LEU A 46 -4.29 15.50 2.48
CA LEU A 46 -5.73 15.70 2.29
C LEU A 46 -6.36 14.31 2.30
N ASN A 47 -6.72 13.85 3.49
CA ASN A 47 -7.27 12.54 3.77
C ASN A 47 -8.80 12.58 3.82
N ASP A 48 -9.41 11.46 3.45
CA ASP A 48 -10.81 11.17 3.74
C ASP A 48 -10.97 10.07 4.80
N GLN A 49 -9.88 9.38 5.16
CA GLN A 49 -9.84 8.32 6.18
C GLN A 49 -9.15 8.78 7.45
N ARG A 50 -9.28 8.00 8.54
CA ARG A 50 -8.47 8.21 9.74
C ARG A 50 -6.99 8.03 9.36
N VAL A 51 -6.12 8.87 9.91
CA VAL A 51 -4.66 8.73 9.75
C VAL A 51 -4.10 8.05 10.98
N LEU A 52 -3.38 6.95 10.76
CA LEU A 52 -2.57 6.30 11.78
C LEU A 52 -1.20 6.99 11.85
N THR A 53 -0.73 7.29 13.07
CA THR A 53 0.56 7.98 13.30
C THR A 53 1.41 7.19 14.29
N LEU A 54 2.72 7.46 14.33
CA LEU A 54 3.67 6.79 15.25
C LEU A 54 3.28 6.88 16.73
N HIS A 55 2.46 7.87 17.09
CA HIS A 55 2.08 8.14 18.48
C HIS A 55 0.83 7.37 18.94
N GLN A 56 0.17 6.66 18.03
CA GLN A 56 -0.87 5.71 18.40
C GLN A 56 -0.15 4.43 18.83
N LYS A 57 -0.29 4.08 20.12
CA LYS A 57 0.50 3.03 20.79
C LYS A 57 0.53 1.75 19.94
N ASP A 58 1.75 1.29 19.67
CA ASP A 58 2.14 -0.02 19.15
C ASP A 58 1.93 -0.36 17.67
N TYR A 59 1.55 0.61 16.83
CA TYR A 59 1.59 0.38 15.39
C TYR A 59 2.96 0.73 14.84
N LEU A 60 3.72 -0.26 14.39
CA LEU A 60 4.91 -0.11 13.50
C LEU A 60 4.49 0.39 12.10
N TYR A 61 3.68 1.45 12.10
CA TYR A 61 3.61 2.44 11.07
C TYR A 61 5.04 3.00 10.91
N ASP A 62 5.55 3.05 9.68
CA ASP A 62 6.89 3.56 9.39
C ASP A 62 7.03 5.08 9.62
N GLY A 63 5.96 5.72 10.09
CA GLY A 63 5.91 7.14 10.34
C GLY A 63 5.75 8.00 9.09
N LYS A 64 5.46 7.42 7.92
CA LYS A 64 5.40 8.15 6.65
C LYS A 64 4.46 9.37 6.67
N PHE A 65 3.36 9.33 7.41
CA PHE A 65 2.38 10.40 7.60
C PHE A 65 2.59 11.17 8.91
N SER A 66 3.53 10.77 9.76
CA SER A 66 3.87 11.53 10.97
C SER A 66 4.49 12.88 10.59
N GLU A 67 5.14 12.99 9.43
CA GLU A 67 5.65 14.27 8.90
C GLU A 67 4.57 15.13 8.24
N TYR A 68 3.34 14.62 8.09
CA TYR A 68 2.24 15.30 7.44
C TYR A 68 1.25 15.86 8.46
N SER A 69 0.74 17.05 8.18
CA SER A 69 -0.50 17.53 8.77
C SER A 69 -1.67 16.96 7.98
N TYR A 70 -2.71 16.51 8.68
CA TYR A 70 -3.87 15.87 8.07
C TYR A 70 -5.18 16.44 8.62
N LEU A 71 -6.26 16.24 7.86
CA LEU A 71 -7.62 16.60 8.26
C LEU A 71 -8.10 15.60 9.33
N LYS A 72 -8.33 16.07 10.57
CA LYS A 72 -8.73 15.22 11.69
C LYS A 72 -10.24 14.94 11.64
N PHE A 73 -10.61 13.66 11.79
CA PHE A 73 -12.01 13.22 11.88
C PHE A 73 -12.19 12.34 13.12
N ASP A 74 -13.11 12.71 14.03
CA ASP A 74 -13.32 11.97 15.28
C ASP A 74 -14.33 10.80 15.17
N LYS A 75 -15.16 10.74 14.11
CA LYS A 75 -16.17 9.66 13.91
C LYS A 75 -16.45 9.39 12.41
N GLN A 76 -16.55 8.12 12.02
CA GLN A 76 -16.72 7.68 10.62
C GLN A 76 -18.13 7.94 10.02
N GLY A 77 -19.19 8.05 10.83
CA GLY A 77 -20.58 8.13 10.35
C GLY A 77 -20.95 9.36 9.50
N GLU A 78 -20.11 10.40 9.46
CA GLU A 78 -20.30 11.61 8.62
C GLU A 78 -19.06 11.96 7.78
N ARG A 79 -18.28 10.95 7.39
CA ARG A 79 -16.98 11.11 6.73
C ARG A 79 -16.97 12.10 5.57
N PHE A 80 -17.90 11.95 4.62
CA PHE A 80 -17.96 12.82 3.43
C PHE A 80 -18.21 14.28 3.78
N LYS A 81 -19.23 14.54 4.63
CA LYS A 81 -19.60 15.89 5.06
C LYS A 81 -18.46 16.56 5.84
N LYS A 82 -17.85 15.84 6.78
CA LYS A 82 -16.72 16.36 7.57
C LYS A 82 -15.48 16.62 6.73
N THR A 83 -15.16 15.72 5.79
CA THR A 83 -14.04 15.91 4.84
C THR A 83 -14.27 17.16 3.99
N TYR A 84 -15.47 17.30 3.43
CA TYR A 84 -15.87 18.46 2.65
C TYR A 84 -15.76 19.77 3.43
N THR A 85 -16.34 19.82 4.64
CA THR A 85 -16.29 21.00 5.51
C THR A 85 -14.85 21.35 5.90
N SER A 86 -14.04 20.35 6.29
CA SER A 86 -12.65 20.56 6.69
C SER A 86 -11.80 21.11 5.54
N MET A 87 -12.00 20.58 4.33
CA MET A 87 -11.30 21.05 3.14
C MET A 87 -11.72 22.47 2.74
N ARG A 88 -13.01 22.83 2.86
CA ARG A 88 -13.47 24.22 2.70
C ARG A 88 -12.86 25.16 3.74
N ILE A 89 -12.77 24.73 5.01
CA ILE A 89 -12.13 25.52 6.07
C ILE A 89 -10.65 25.75 5.74
N LEU A 90 -9.94 24.74 5.26
CA LEU A 90 -8.55 24.89 4.83
C LEU A 90 -8.42 25.90 3.69
N ILE A 91 -9.22 25.76 2.63
CA ILE A 91 -9.25 26.69 1.48
C ILE A 91 -9.53 28.12 1.94
N ASN A 92 -10.55 28.33 2.77
CA ASN A 92 -10.89 29.66 3.29
C ASN A 92 -9.79 30.22 4.19
N THR A 93 -9.13 29.37 4.98
CA THR A 93 -7.99 29.77 5.81
C THR A 93 -6.85 30.27 4.95
N LEU A 94 -6.52 29.59 3.85
CA LEU A 94 -5.47 29.99 2.92
C LEU A 94 -5.83 31.26 2.15
N LYS A 95 -7.11 31.48 1.81
CA LYS A 95 -7.56 32.76 1.22
C LYS A 95 -7.38 33.93 2.21
N ASN A 96 -7.70 33.71 3.49
CA ASN A 96 -7.62 34.75 4.52
C ASN A 96 -6.19 35.00 5.01
N LYS A 97 -5.35 33.95 5.03
CA LYS A 97 -3.92 33.95 5.41
C LYS A 97 -3.06 33.44 4.25
N PRO A 98 -2.95 34.22 3.16
CA PRO A 98 -2.29 33.78 1.93
C PRO A 98 -0.79 33.55 2.09
N GLU A 99 -0.15 34.12 3.13
CA GLU A 99 1.23 33.83 3.51
C GLU A 99 1.50 32.33 3.74
N CYS A 100 0.49 31.57 4.15
CA CYS A 100 0.62 30.13 4.36
C CYS A 100 0.85 29.33 3.07
N LEU A 101 0.45 29.88 1.91
CA LEU A 101 0.66 29.24 0.60
C LEU A 101 2.16 29.07 0.29
N LEU A 102 3.00 29.97 0.80
CA LEU A 102 4.45 29.94 0.60
C LEU A 102 5.10 28.75 1.31
N PHE A 103 4.46 28.18 2.33
CA PHE A 103 5.04 27.07 3.10
C PHE A 103 4.75 25.70 2.49
N ILE A 104 3.74 25.59 1.61
CA ILE A 104 3.27 24.30 1.09
C ILE A 104 4.30 23.74 0.12
N GLU A 105 4.85 22.57 0.46
CA GLU A 105 5.82 21.85 -0.37
C GLU A 105 5.25 20.55 -0.94
N ASN A 106 4.62 19.73 -0.11
CA ASN A 106 4.14 18.41 -0.51
C ASN A 106 2.66 18.27 -0.19
N VAL A 107 1.86 17.93 -1.19
CA VAL A 107 0.44 17.66 -1.03
C VAL A 107 0.16 16.23 -1.48
N LYS A 108 -0.31 15.40 -0.55
CA LYS A 108 -0.79 14.06 -0.86
C LYS A 108 -2.31 14.03 -0.72
N ASN A 109 -2.99 13.41 -1.67
CA ASN A 109 -4.45 13.43 -1.73
C ASN A 109 -5.04 12.02 -1.54
N SER A 110 -6.23 11.93 -0.95
CA SER A 110 -7.07 10.74 -1.10
C SER A 110 -7.88 10.84 -2.39
N TRP A 111 -8.11 9.70 -3.04
CA TRP A 111 -8.63 9.67 -4.40
C TRP A 111 -10.11 10.07 -4.38
N HIS A 112 -10.82 9.69 -3.31
CA HIS A 112 -12.24 9.95 -3.08
C HIS A 112 -12.60 11.38 -2.67
N LEU A 113 -11.64 12.31 -2.46
CA LEU A 113 -12.03 13.70 -2.16
C LEU A 113 -12.75 14.32 -3.37
N ASN A 114 -13.71 15.20 -3.09
CA ASN A 114 -14.44 15.96 -4.10
C ASN A 114 -13.47 16.70 -5.05
N ILE A 115 -13.67 16.51 -6.35
CA ILE A 115 -12.77 17.03 -7.39
C ILE A 115 -12.79 18.55 -7.48
N ASP A 116 -13.95 19.18 -7.25
CA ASP A 116 -14.11 20.63 -7.34
C ASP A 116 -13.29 21.32 -6.25
N LEU A 117 -13.31 20.78 -5.02
CA LEU A 117 -12.47 21.26 -3.94
C LEU A 117 -10.98 21.05 -4.22
N LYS A 118 -10.58 19.91 -4.83
CA LYS A 118 -9.18 19.69 -5.24
C LYS A 118 -8.74 20.73 -6.27
N LEU A 119 -9.59 21.03 -7.26
CA LEU A 119 -9.31 22.02 -8.28
C LEU A 119 -9.27 23.43 -7.70
N GLU A 120 -10.15 23.77 -6.77
CA GLU A 120 -10.14 25.04 -6.05
C GLU A 120 -8.87 25.22 -5.21
N PHE A 121 -8.47 24.17 -4.48
CA PHE A 121 -7.23 24.18 -3.71
C PHE A 121 -6.00 24.32 -4.63
N LEU A 122 -5.96 23.57 -5.74
CA LEU A 122 -4.89 23.66 -6.72
C LEU A 122 -4.85 25.04 -7.40
N ASN A 123 -6.00 25.65 -7.67
CA ASN A 123 -6.11 27.02 -8.18
C ASN A 123 -5.42 28.02 -7.24
N LEU A 124 -5.64 27.90 -5.93
CA LEU A 124 -4.98 28.77 -4.95
C LEU A 124 -3.46 28.60 -4.97
N LEU A 125 -2.96 27.37 -5.15
CA LEU A 125 -1.52 27.11 -5.22
C LEU A 125 -0.90 27.70 -6.50
N ILE A 126 -1.57 27.54 -7.64
CA ILE A 126 -1.05 27.96 -8.96
C ILE A 126 -1.19 29.47 -9.17
N HIS A 127 -2.42 29.99 -9.03
CA HIS A 127 -2.74 31.39 -9.35
C HIS A 127 -2.52 32.32 -8.17
N GLY A 128 -2.48 31.79 -6.95
CA GLY A 128 -2.23 32.57 -5.74
C GLY A 128 -3.41 33.42 -5.29
N VAL A 129 -3.13 34.26 -4.30
CA VAL A 129 -4.06 35.24 -3.73
C VAL A 129 -3.31 36.56 -3.58
N SER A 130 -3.86 37.64 -4.14
CA SER A 130 -3.32 38.99 -3.98
C SER A 130 -3.82 39.62 -2.69
N LYS A 131 -2.90 40.11 -1.86
CA LYS A 131 -3.22 40.83 -0.62
C LYS A 131 -2.12 41.85 -0.31
N ASN A 132 -2.50 43.11 -0.08
CA ASN A 132 -1.57 44.23 0.16
C ASN A 132 -0.52 44.36 -0.96
N ASP A 133 -0.96 44.34 -2.22
CA ASP A 133 -0.10 44.41 -3.42
C ASP A 133 0.95 43.29 -3.58
N LEU A 134 0.89 42.27 -2.74
CA LEU A 134 1.73 41.08 -2.82
C LEU A 134 0.90 39.89 -3.32
N LEU A 135 1.45 39.17 -4.30
CA LEU A 135 0.89 37.91 -4.79
C LEU A 135 1.52 36.73 -4.03
N TYR A 136 0.70 36.02 -3.27
CA TYR A 136 1.12 34.81 -2.58
C TYR A 136 0.69 33.58 -3.38
N LYS A 137 1.65 32.80 -3.86
CA LYS A 137 1.40 31.53 -4.58
C LYS A 137 2.31 30.42 -4.08
N GLY A 138 1.98 29.17 -4.40
CA GLY A 138 2.69 27.96 -3.96
C GLY A 138 4.04 27.74 -4.64
N PHE A 139 4.94 28.72 -4.61
CA PHE A 139 6.25 28.67 -5.26
C PHE A 139 7.13 27.48 -4.82
N ASN A 140 6.94 27.01 -3.59
CA ASN A 140 7.72 25.94 -2.99
C ASN A 140 7.11 24.55 -3.21
N LEU A 141 6.03 24.44 -4.00
CA LEU A 141 5.38 23.17 -4.29
C LEU A 141 6.35 22.24 -5.05
N LYS A 142 6.64 21.09 -4.43
CA LYS A 142 7.51 20.02 -4.92
C LYS A 142 6.72 18.80 -5.35
N SER A 143 5.56 18.55 -4.76
CA SER A 143 4.71 17.42 -5.14
C SER A 143 3.22 17.66 -4.94
N PHE A 144 2.44 17.09 -5.86
CA PHE A 144 0.98 16.98 -5.77
C PHE A 144 0.58 15.56 -6.16
N GLU A 145 0.57 14.67 -5.17
CA GLU A 145 0.56 13.22 -5.34
C GLU A 145 -0.81 12.58 -5.07
N ASN A 146 -0.91 11.33 -5.51
CA ASN A 146 -2.03 10.41 -5.41
C ASN A 146 -3.30 10.97 -6.05
N ASN A 147 -3.16 11.51 -7.26
CA ASN A 147 -4.25 12.07 -8.02
C ASN A 147 -4.42 11.40 -9.38
N LEU A 148 -5.50 10.62 -9.52
CA LEU A 148 -5.84 9.89 -10.74
C LEU A 148 -6.74 10.70 -11.69
N ASN A 149 -6.86 12.03 -11.51
CA ASN A 149 -7.77 12.85 -12.29
C ASN A 149 -7.05 13.63 -13.39
N ILE A 150 -7.49 13.43 -14.63
CA ILE A 150 -6.93 14.08 -15.81
C ILE A 150 -7.02 15.62 -15.80
N GLN A 151 -8.07 16.20 -15.23
CA GLN A 151 -8.22 17.66 -15.17
C GLN A 151 -7.16 18.29 -14.25
N ILE A 152 -6.84 17.61 -13.15
CA ILE A 152 -5.78 18.03 -12.23
C ILE A 152 -4.41 17.93 -12.93
N PHE A 153 -4.13 16.80 -13.57
CA PHE A 153 -2.89 16.60 -14.32
C PHE A 153 -2.71 17.67 -15.41
N ASN A 154 -3.71 17.87 -16.26
CA ASN A 154 -3.66 18.89 -17.31
C ASN A 154 -3.42 20.28 -16.75
N LYS A 155 -3.98 20.58 -15.57
CA LYS A 155 -3.77 21.87 -14.92
C LYS A 155 -2.36 22.04 -14.37
N LEU A 156 -1.76 20.98 -13.83
CA LEU A 156 -0.37 20.98 -13.36
C LEU A 156 0.64 21.15 -14.50
N VAL A 157 0.31 20.66 -15.69
CA VAL A 157 1.27 20.55 -16.81
C VAL A 157 1.07 21.62 -17.90
N LYS A 158 -0.10 22.27 -18.00
CA LYS A 158 -0.34 23.33 -18.98
C LYS A 158 0.57 24.55 -18.77
N SER A 159 1.05 25.10 -19.88
CA SER A 159 2.06 26.16 -20.02
C SER A 159 1.71 27.53 -19.39
N ASP A 160 0.44 27.77 -19.05
CA ASP A 160 0.00 29.01 -18.39
C ASP A 160 0.35 29.01 -16.89
N CYS A 161 0.78 27.86 -16.35
CA CYS A 161 1.46 27.82 -15.07
C CYS A 161 2.87 28.37 -15.29
N ASP A 162 3.09 29.64 -14.97
CA ASP A 162 4.42 30.27 -14.91
C ASP A 162 5.49 29.26 -14.50
N ASN A 163 6.62 29.23 -15.24
CA ASN A 163 7.79 28.33 -15.16
C ASN A 163 8.33 27.94 -13.76
N ILE A 164 7.80 28.51 -12.69
CA ILE A 164 8.26 28.36 -11.31
C ILE A 164 7.65 27.14 -10.62
N VAL A 165 6.39 26.78 -10.92
CA VAL A 165 5.78 25.56 -10.33
C VAL A 165 6.42 24.32 -10.95
N SER A 166 6.69 24.31 -12.25
CA SER A 166 7.16 23.12 -12.96
C SER A 166 8.64 22.78 -12.73
N SER A 167 9.51 23.75 -12.42
CA SER A 167 10.95 23.53 -12.18
C SER A 167 11.30 22.91 -10.82
N ASN A 168 10.45 23.10 -9.80
CA ASN A 168 10.67 22.57 -8.45
C ASN A 168 10.07 21.18 -8.22
N PHE A 169 9.30 20.65 -9.18
CA PHE A 169 8.60 19.38 -9.01
C PHE A 169 9.57 18.20 -8.94
N LYS A 170 9.38 17.39 -7.90
CA LYS A 170 10.14 16.18 -7.63
C LYS A 170 9.31 14.91 -7.80
N ALA A 171 7.98 15.02 -7.75
CA ALA A 171 7.07 13.90 -7.95
C ALA A 171 5.94 14.26 -8.90
N LEU A 172 5.57 13.32 -9.77
CA LEU A 172 4.50 13.50 -10.75
C LEU A 172 3.69 12.22 -10.93
N ASP A 173 2.38 12.36 -10.98
CA ASP A 173 1.46 11.28 -11.34
C ASP A 173 0.85 11.59 -12.71
N ILE A 174 0.97 10.64 -13.65
CA ILE A 174 0.37 10.74 -14.98
C ILE A 174 -0.82 9.77 -15.01
N PRO A 175 -2.06 10.26 -14.83
CA PRO A 175 -3.23 9.41 -14.73
C PRO A 175 -3.53 8.71 -16.05
N PHE A 176 -4.42 7.71 -16.02
CA PHE A 176 -5.04 7.21 -17.23
C PHE A 176 -6.17 8.14 -17.70
N LEU A 177 -6.59 8.03 -18.97
CA LEU A 177 -7.67 8.87 -19.51
C LEU A 177 -9.00 8.64 -18.78
N THR A 178 -9.26 7.41 -18.36
CA THR A 178 -10.52 6.99 -17.74
C THR A 178 -10.34 6.65 -16.27
N ARG A 179 -11.41 6.84 -15.48
CA ARG A 179 -11.42 6.48 -14.06
C ARG A 179 -11.52 4.96 -13.92
N LEU A 180 -10.74 4.39 -13.01
CA LEU A 180 -10.86 2.98 -12.62
C LEU A 180 -12.01 2.78 -11.61
N PRO A 181 -12.66 1.61 -11.59
CA PRO A 181 -12.68 0.58 -12.63
C PRO A 181 -13.57 0.99 -13.80
N ILE A 182 -13.16 0.60 -15.01
CA ILE A 182 -13.92 0.81 -16.25
C ILE A 182 -15.08 -0.18 -16.22
N SER A 183 -16.28 0.28 -15.89
CA SER A 183 -17.49 -0.46 -16.30
C SER A 183 -17.48 -0.53 -17.83
N GLU A 184 -17.74 -1.71 -18.39
CA GLU A 184 -17.65 -2.14 -19.81
C GLU A 184 -18.36 -1.26 -20.87
N LYS A 185 -18.83 -0.07 -20.52
CA LYS A 185 -19.45 0.90 -21.42
C LYS A 185 -18.63 2.19 -21.47
N LEU A 186 -17.41 2.11 -21.99
CA LEU A 186 -16.76 3.29 -22.57
C LEU A 186 -17.24 3.43 -24.01
N GLU A 187 -18.41 4.03 -24.17
CA GLU A 187 -18.93 4.42 -25.48
C GLU A 187 -17.98 5.45 -26.12
N ASN A 188 -17.24 5.04 -27.16
CA ASN A 188 -16.89 5.71 -28.43
C ASN A 188 -16.62 7.24 -28.49
N SER A 189 -16.42 7.95 -27.38
CA SER A 189 -16.40 9.43 -27.33
C SER A 189 -15.08 10.03 -26.84
N PHE A 190 -14.09 9.20 -26.50
CA PHE A 190 -12.82 9.67 -25.97
C PHE A 190 -11.73 9.71 -27.03
N ASP A 191 -11.17 10.90 -27.27
CA ASP A 191 -10.01 11.11 -28.15
C ASP A 191 -8.70 10.65 -27.47
N PHE A 192 -8.48 9.33 -27.47
CA PHE A 192 -7.24 8.73 -26.98
C PHE A 192 -6.01 9.25 -27.72
N ASN A 193 -6.13 9.48 -29.03
CA ASN A 193 -5.04 9.99 -29.87
C ASN A 193 -4.63 11.41 -29.48
N GLY A 194 -5.59 12.30 -29.28
CA GLY A 194 -5.35 13.65 -28.77
C GLY A 194 -4.77 13.63 -27.36
N TYR A 195 -5.21 12.75 -26.47
CA TYR A 195 -4.67 12.65 -25.11
C TYR A 195 -3.21 12.18 -25.08
N PHE A 196 -2.91 11.05 -25.71
CA PHE A 196 -1.57 10.49 -25.72
C PHE A 196 -0.63 11.29 -26.60
N GLY A 197 -1.13 11.87 -27.70
CA GLY A 197 -0.44 12.87 -28.48
C GLY A 197 -0.09 14.10 -27.65
N ASN A 198 -1.01 14.58 -26.80
CA ASN A 198 -0.73 15.67 -25.87
C ASN A 198 0.27 15.28 -24.80
N ILE A 199 0.16 14.12 -24.14
CA ILE A 199 1.19 13.65 -23.18
C ILE A 199 2.55 13.56 -23.86
N SER A 200 2.63 12.86 -25.00
CA SER A 200 3.89 12.68 -25.72
C SER A 200 4.47 14.03 -26.14
N ASN A 201 3.67 14.93 -26.70
CA ASN A 201 4.10 16.28 -27.07
C ASN A 201 4.52 17.10 -25.85
N THR A 202 3.73 17.08 -24.78
CA THR A 202 3.98 17.82 -23.54
C THR A 202 5.27 17.36 -22.88
N PHE A 203 5.51 16.06 -22.76
CA PHE A 203 6.76 15.58 -22.21
C PHE A 203 7.91 15.82 -23.20
N ASN A 204 7.79 15.43 -24.47
CA ASN A 204 8.89 15.60 -25.42
C ASN A 204 9.25 17.07 -25.71
N LYS A 205 8.31 18.03 -25.54
CA LYS A 205 8.56 19.48 -25.71
C LYS A 205 8.83 20.23 -24.39
N ILE A 206 8.31 19.77 -23.24
CA ILE A 206 8.29 20.49 -21.95
C ILE A 206 8.97 19.65 -20.84
N LEU A 207 10.02 18.89 -21.17
CA LEU A 207 10.79 18.13 -20.18
C LEU A 207 11.90 18.93 -19.47
N ASN A 208 12.15 20.19 -19.83
CA ASN A 208 13.13 21.01 -19.10
C ASN A 208 12.66 21.37 -17.69
N PRO A 209 11.40 21.78 -17.48
CA PRO A 209 10.89 22.01 -16.12
C PRO A 209 10.92 20.74 -15.26
N PHE A 210 10.59 19.59 -15.84
CA PHE A 210 10.50 18.32 -15.12
C PHE A 210 11.82 17.53 -15.02
N SER A 211 12.95 18.19 -15.24
CA SER A 211 14.28 17.57 -15.13
C SER A 211 14.61 17.09 -13.70
N ASN A 212 13.93 17.64 -12.69
CA ASN A 212 14.12 17.33 -11.28
C ASN A 212 13.21 16.21 -10.75
N ILE A 213 12.38 15.59 -11.61
CA ILE A 213 11.52 14.48 -11.18
C ILE A 213 12.39 13.32 -10.70
N MET A 214 12.12 12.90 -9.46
CA MET A 214 12.70 11.71 -8.84
C MET A 214 11.64 10.64 -8.54
N SER A 215 10.36 10.99 -8.60
CA SER A 215 9.25 10.08 -8.30
C SER A 215 8.20 10.16 -9.40
N LEU A 216 7.84 9.03 -9.99
CA LEU A 216 6.91 9.00 -11.11
C LEU A 216 5.89 7.87 -10.94
N THR A 217 4.61 8.20 -11.10
CA THR A 217 3.52 7.22 -11.25
C THR A 217 2.98 7.29 -12.67
N ILE A 218 2.99 6.18 -13.41
CA ILE A 218 2.46 6.11 -14.78
C ILE A 218 1.42 5.00 -14.92
N HIS A 219 0.39 5.27 -15.73
CA HIS A 219 -0.74 4.38 -15.96
C HIS A 219 -0.80 3.84 -17.40
N PHE A 220 0.34 3.83 -18.10
CA PHE A 220 0.47 3.35 -19.47
C PHE A 220 1.82 2.64 -19.64
N ASN A 221 2.01 1.92 -20.75
CA ASN A 221 3.29 1.32 -21.09
C ASN A 221 4.21 2.39 -21.74
N PRO A 222 5.28 2.83 -21.06
CA PRO A 222 6.12 3.92 -21.58
C PRO A 222 7.00 3.48 -22.76
N LEU A 223 7.27 2.17 -22.93
CA LEU A 223 8.02 1.63 -24.06
C LEU A 223 7.19 1.76 -25.35
N ILE A 224 5.93 1.29 -25.30
CA ILE A 224 5.00 1.40 -26.43
C ILE A 224 4.73 2.86 -26.79
N MET A 225 4.70 3.75 -25.80
CA MET A 225 4.40 5.16 -25.99
C MET A 225 5.58 6.03 -26.45
N ASN A 226 6.78 5.46 -26.61
CA ASN A 226 8.02 6.21 -26.87
C ASN A 226 8.22 7.38 -25.86
N PHE A 227 7.87 7.15 -24.60
CA PHE A 227 7.85 8.17 -23.55
C PHE A 227 9.26 8.65 -23.20
N CYS A 228 9.44 9.98 -23.07
CA CYS A 228 10.71 10.63 -22.69
C CYS A 228 11.91 10.25 -23.58
N LYS A 229 11.67 10.06 -24.88
CA LYS A 229 12.72 9.67 -25.83
C LYS A 229 13.92 10.64 -25.76
N LYS A 230 15.14 10.09 -25.69
CA LYS A 230 16.44 10.80 -25.60
C LYS A 230 16.77 11.44 -24.24
N LYS A 231 15.99 11.20 -23.18
CA LYS A 231 16.31 11.65 -21.82
C LYS A 231 16.27 10.47 -20.85
N LYS A 232 17.35 10.27 -20.10
CA LYS A 232 17.42 9.29 -19.01
C LYS A 232 16.99 9.93 -17.70
N LEU A 233 15.77 9.64 -17.25
CA LEU A 233 15.24 10.17 -15.99
C LEU A 233 15.95 9.52 -14.79
N LYS A 234 16.36 10.34 -13.82
CA LYS A 234 17.03 9.90 -12.58
C LYS A 234 16.01 9.62 -11.47
N LEU A 235 15.10 8.70 -11.73
CA LEU A 235 14.05 8.35 -10.78
C LEU A 235 14.61 7.56 -9.60
N LYS A 236 14.21 7.95 -8.39
CA LYS A 236 14.36 7.15 -7.16
C LYS A 236 13.15 6.23 -6.93
N TYR A 237 11.97 6.66 -7.37
CA TYR A 237 10.71 5.95 -7.20
C TYR A 237 9.96 5.86 -8.55
N LEU A 238 9.49 4.67 -8.88
CA LEU A 238 8.65 4.41 -10.05
C LEU A 238 7.46 3.55 -9.64
N CYS A 239 6.24 4.03 -9.91
CA CYS A 239 5.01 3.25 -9.79
C CYS A 239 4.42 3.01 -11.18
N LEU A 240 4.33 1.74 -11.57
CA LEU A 240 3.73 1.28 -12.81
C LEU A 240 2.33 0.76 -12.53
N ASN A 241 1.32 1.51 -12.95
CA ASN A 241 -0.05 1.05 -13.02
C ASN A 241 -0.25 0.33 -14.35
N ILE A 242 -0.05 -0.98 -14.31
CA ILE A 242 -0.04 -1.85 -15.48
C ILE A 242 -1.48 -2.22 -15.84
N ARG A 243 -1.83 -1.99 -17.09
CA ARG A 243 -3.16 -2.25 -17.67
C ARG A 243 -3.01 -3.14 -18.89
N GLU A 244 -4.07 -3.90 -19.19
CA GLU A 244 -4.16 -4.66 -20.42
C GLU A 244 -4.19 -3.67 -21.59
N LYS A 245 -3.82 -4.14 -22.79
CA LYS A 245 -3.86 -3.31 -23.99
C LYS A 245 -5.31 -2.93 -24.31
N GLU A 246 -5.78 -1.83 -23.74
CA GLU A 246 -6.89 -1.03 -24.31
C GLU A 246 -6.39 -0.23 -25.54
N PHE A 247 -5.10 -0.32 -25.83
CA PHE A 247 -4.47 0.34 -26.96
C PHE A 247 -4.81 -0.40 -28.25
N ASP A 248 -5.80 0.14 -28.95
CA ASP A 248 -6.13 -0.22 -30.32
C ASP A 248 -4.90 -0.11 -31.24
N ASP A 249 -4.91 -0.83 -32.36
CA ASP A 249 -3.82 -0.88 -33.36
C ASP A 249 -3.41 0.51 -33.89
N SER A 250 -4.28 1.52 -33.69
CA SER A 250 -4.06 2.93 -34.03
C SER A 250 -2.87 3.57 -33.28
N MET A 251 -2.47 3.07 -32.12
CA MET A 251 -1.30 3.61 -31.38
C MET A 251 0.06 3.13 -31.93
N LYS A 252 0.07 2.10 -32.81
CA LYS A 252 1.28 1.74 -33.59
C LYS A 252 1.73 2.88 -34.51
N TYR A 253 0.86 3.83 -34.87
CA TYR A 253 1.21 4.97 -35.73
C TYR A 253 2.12 6.01 -35.06
N LEU A 254 2.20 6.03 -33.72
CA LEU A 254 3.19 6.86 -33.01
C LEU A 254 4.63 6.30 -33.10
N ASN A 255 4.81 5.07 -33.63
CA ASN A 255 6.12 4.40 -33.81
C ASN A 255 6.86 4.77 -35.10
N SER A 256 6.34 5.69 -35.91
CA SER A 256 6.97 6.02 -37.20
C SER A 256 8.37 6.65 -37.10
N ASN A 257 8.80 7.10 -35.91
CA ASN A 257 10.14 7.68 -35.71
C ASN A 257 10.86 7.09 -34.49
N GLY A 258 11.26 5.81 -34.60
CA GLY A 258 12.25 5.10 -33.77
C GLY A 258 11.72 4.55 -32.45
N GLU A 259 11.75 3.23 -32.31
CA GLU A 259 11.18 2.49 -31.19
C GLU A 259 12.11 2.52 -29.97
N LEU A 260 11.53 2.76 -28.78
CA LEU A 260 12.21 2.47 -27.52
C LEU A 260 12.22 0.95 -27.31
N ASN A 261 13.41 0.38 -27.18
CA ASN A 261 13.58 -1.08 -27.07
C ASN A 261 13.83 -1.53 -25.63
N CYS A 262 14.13 -0.60 -24.71
CA CYS A 262 14.36 -0.95 -23.31
C CYS A 262 14.15 0.20 -22.33
N TRP A 263 14.04 -0.16 -21.05
CA TRP A 263 13.93 0.80 -19.96
C TRP A 263 15.16 1.70 -19.79
N ASP A 264 16.35 1.26 -20.22
CA ASP A 264 17.57 2.08 -20.15
C ASP A 264 17.53 3.26 -21.15
N ASP A 265 16.64 3.22 -22.15
CA ASP A 265 16.40 4.35 -23.05
C ASP A 265 15.58 5.48 -22.39
N ILE A 266 14.86 5.17 -21.30
CA ILE A 266 13.94 6.08 -20.58
C ILE A 266 14.52 6.50 -19.22
N LEU A 267 15.16 5.57 -18.53
CA LEU A 267 15.58 5.73 -17.14
C LEU A 267 17.09 5.59 -17.01
N ASP A 268 17.69 6.42 -16.16
CA ASP A 268 18.96 6.10 -15.54
C ASP A 268 18.69 5.12 -14.40
N ILE A 269 18.62 3.83 -14.76
CA ILE A 269 18.18 2.73 -13.89
C ILE A 269 19.02 2.63 -12.61
N SER A 270 20.27 3.12 -12.63
CA SER A 270 21.14 3.14 -11.46
C SER A 270 20.59 3.98 -10.30
N HIS A 271 19.68 4.92 -10.55
CA HIS A 271 19.09 5.75 -9.50
C HIS A 271 17.84 5.14 -8.86
N LEU A 272 17.26 4.09 -9.48
CA LEU A 272 15.98 3.52 -9.06
C LEU A 272 16.14 2.70 -7.78
N LYS A 273 15.47 3.16 -6.71
CA LYS A 273 15.48 2.51 -5.38
C LYS A 273 14.16 1.84 -5.03
N THR A 274 13.05 2.37 -5.54
CA THR A 274 11.71 1.86 -5.24
C THR A 274 10.93 1.63 -6.51
N LEU A 275 10.40 0.41 -6.65
CA LEU A 275 9.51 0.02 -7.74
C LEU A 275 8.19 -0.48 -7.17
N GLU A 276 7.08 0.10 -7.61
CA GLU A 276 5.73 -0.38 -7.32
C GLU A 276 5.06 -0.85 -8.62
N LEU A 277 4.50 -2.05 -8.61
CA LEU A 277 3.80 -2.68 -9.73
C LEU A 277 2.34 -2.91 -9.35
N VAL A 278 1.44 -2.19 -9.98
CA VAL A 278 0.01 -2.18 -9.64
C VAL A 278 -0.79 -2.67 -10.84
N SER A 279 -1.51 -3.78 -10.70
CA SER A 279 -2.49 -4.23 -11.68
C SER A 279 -3.86 -4.29 -10.99
N TRP A 280 -4.92 -3.83 -11.64
CA TRP A 280 -6.29 -3.96 -11.10
C TRP A 280 -7.14 -4.83 -12.02
N LEU A 281 -6.49 -5.72 -12.76
CA LEU A 281 -7.14 -6.53 -13.77
C LEU A 281 -7.64 -7.83 -13.15
N PRO A 282 -8.92 -8.16 -13.31
CA PRO A 282 -9.47 -9.41 -12.80
C PRO A 282 -8.95 -10.63 -13.57
N ASN A 283 -8.37 -10.44 -14.77
CA ASN A 283 -7.86 -11.53 -15.59
C ASN A 283 -6.41 -11.88 -15.18
N PRO A 284 -6.16 -13.11 -14.69
CA PRO A 284 -4.82 -13.55 -14.25
C PRO A 284 -3.83 -13.77 -15.43
N GLN A 285 -4.24 -13.57 -16.68
CA GLN A 285 -3.36 -13.79 -17.83
C GLN A 285 -2.19 -12.80 -17.85
N ALA A 286 -1.00 -13.28 -17.48
CA ALA A 286 0.25 -12.52 -17.45
C ALA A 286 0.82 -12.13 -18.84
N ALA A 287 0.10 -12.37 -19.96
CA ALA A 287 0.64 -12.17 -21.31
C ALA A 287 1.03 -10.72 -21.59
N PHE A 288 0.18 -9.77 -21.18
CA PHE A 288 0.44 -8.32 -21.35
C PHE A 288 1.65 -7.82 -20.54
N LEU A 289 2.06 -8.54 -19.49
CA LEU A 289 3.24 -8.17 -18.70
C LEU A 289 4.54 -8.28 -19.50
N LYS A 290 4.57 -9.11 -20.56
CA LYS A 290 5.73 -9.24 -21.44
C LYS A 290 6.05 -7.92 -22.15
N ASP A 291 5.01 -7.18 -22.55
CA ASP A 291 5.16 -5.91 -23.26
C ASP A 291 5.83 -4.82 -22.39
N PHE A 292 5.79 -4.97 -21.07
CA PHE A 292 6.43 -4.05 -20.14
C PHE A 292 7.90 -4.41 -19.85
N GLU A 293 8.41 -5.53 -20.38
CA GLU A 293 9.83 -5.94 -20.22
C GLU A 293 10.30 -5.91 -18.75
N LEU A 294 9.41 -6.28 -17.81
CA LEU A 294 9.64 -6.13 -16.36
C LEU A 294 10.80 -6.98 -15.85
N GLU A 295 11.04 -8.14 -16.46
CA GLU A 295 12.19 -8.98 -16.14
C GLU A 295 13.50 -8.23 -16.44
N LYS A 296 13.60 -7.63 -17.62
CA LYS A 296 14.77 -6.84 -18.03
C LYS A 296 14.95 -5.61 -17.14
N LEU A 297 13.86 -4.92 -16.78
CA LEU A 297 13.90 -3.80 -15.84
C LEU A 297 14.52 -4.20 -14.50
N LEU A 298 14.03 -5.28 -13.86
CA LEU A 298 14.56 -5.73 -12.57
C LEU A 298 16.02 -6.20 -12.67
N ARG A 299 16.39 -6.91 -13.75
CA ARG A 299 17.77 -7.34 -13.97
C ARG A 299 18.73 -6.15 -14.06
N LEU A 300 18.31 -5.04 -14.67
CA LEU A 300 19.10 -3.81 -14.77
C LEU A 300 19.10 -3.01 -13.46
N ALA A 301 18.00 -3.04 -12.72
CA ALA A 301 17.80 -2.24 -11.50
C ALA A 301 18.44 -2.86 -10.26
N LYS A 302 19.78 -2.94 -10.26
CA LYS A 302 20.55 -3.54 -9.17
C LYS A 302 20.47 -2.79 -7.83
N ASN A 303 20.01 -1.53 -7.83
CA ASN A 303 19.91 -0.66 -6.65
C ASN A 303 18.53 -0.64 -5.99
N ILE A 304 17.61 -1.53 -6.39
CA ILE A 304 16.28 -1.61 -5.78
C ILE A 304 16.38 -2.04 -4.32
N GLU A 305 15.88 -1.18 -3.44
CA GLU A 305 15.75 -1.43 -1.99
C GLU A 305 14.31 -1.78 -1.60
N VAL A 306 13.31 -1.35 -2.40
CA VAL A 306 11.89 -1.56 -2.13
C VAL A 306 11.17 -2.02 -3.39
N LEU A 307 10.48 -3.15 -3.32
CA LEU A 307 9.65 -3.68 -4.41
C LEU A 307 8.27 -4.02 -3.86
N LYS A 308 7.23 -3.47 -4.46
CA LYS A 308 5.85 -3.76 -4.06
C LYS A 308 5.02 -4.13 -5.26
N THR A 309 4.29 -5.23 -5.17
CA THR A 309 3.19 -5.52 -6.08
C THR A 309 1.87 -5.26 -5.36
N PHE A 310 0.85 -4.92 -6.12
CA PHE A 310 -0.52 -4.72 -5.65
C PHE A 310 -1.47 -5.33 -6.67
N SER A 311 -2.25 -6.33 -6.24
CA SER A 311 -3.22 -7.02 -7.10
C SER A 311 -2.59 -7.46 -8.43
N PHE A 312 -1.41 -8.05 -8.39
CA PHE A 312 -0.61 -8.29 -9.59
C PHE A 312 -0.79 -9.73 -10.11
N PRO A 313 -0.91 -10.00 -11.42
CA PRO A 313 -0.94 -11.39 -11.89
C PRO A 313 0.38 -12.11 -11.58
N TYR A 314 0.31 -13.34 -11.08
CA TYR A 314 1.54 -14.09 -10.81
C TYR A 314 2.37 -14.30 -12.09
N PHE A 315 3.64 -13.90 -12.05
CA PHE A 315 4.57 -14.02 -13.18
C PHE A 315 5.88 -14.69 -12.74
N SER A 316 6.03 -15.97 -13.07
CA SER A 316 7.12 -16.82 -12.59
C SER A 316 8.53 -16.33 -12.93
N LYS A 317 8.73 -15.80 -14.13
CA LYS A 317 10.04 -15.26 -14.56
C LYS A 317 10.45 -14.05 -13.73
N LEU A 318 9.51 -13.12 -13.50
CA LEU A 318 9.74 -11.96 -12.65
C LEU A 318 10.06 -12.39 -11.22
N MET A 319 9.30 -13.34 -10.68
CA MET A 319 9.53 -13.86 -9.33
C MET A 319 10.91 -14.49 -9.19
N SER A 320 11.35 -15.26 -10.20
CA SER A 320 12.70 -15.82 -10.22
C SER A 320 13.78 -14.74 -10.15
N VAL A 321 13.61 -13.61 -10.85
CA VAL A 321 14.57 -12.50 -10.75
C VAL A 321 14.54 -11.86 -9.36
N ILE A 322 13.36 -11.64 -8.79
CA ILE A 322 13.20 -11.06 -7.44
C ILE A 322 13.95 -11.90 -6.40
N LEU A 323 13.72 -13.22 -6.41
CA LEU A 323 14.25 -14.12 -5.39
C LEU A 323 15.75 -14.42 -5.56
N ASN A 324 16.31 -14.26 -6.76
CA ASN A 324 17.69 -14.67 -7.05
C ASN A 324 18.66 -13.49 -7.26
N GLU A 325 18.17 -12.31 -7.67
CA GLU A 325 19.04 -11.22 -8.13
C GLU A 325 18.90 -9.88 -7.38
N CYS A 326 17.82 -9.67 -6.64
CA CYS A 326 17.54 -8.39 -5.96
C CYS A 326 18.25 -8.30 -4.59
N SER A 327 19.58 -8.29 -4.60
CA SER A 327 20.38 -8.44 -3.36
C SER A 327 20.28 -7.30 -2.34
N LEU A 328 19.87 -6.10 -2.77
CA LEU A 328 19.75 -4.92 -1.92
C LEU A 328 18.33 -4.71 -1.37
N LEU A 329 17.40 -5.63 -1.65
CA LEU A 329 16.02 -5.52 -1.27
C LEU A 329 15.84 -5.58 0.26
N LYS A 330 15.21 -4.55 0.82
CA LYS A 330 14.91 -4.40 2.26
C LYS A 330 13.42 -4.53 2.55
N ASP A 331 12.55 -4.15 1.60
CA ASP A 331 11.10 -4.21 1.74
C ASP A 331 10.49 -4.84 0.48
N LEU A 332 9.84 -5.99 0.66
CA LEU A 332 9.17 -6.73 -0.39
C LEU A 332 7.69 -6.91 -0.05
N ARG A 333 6.81 -6.37 -0.90
CA ARG A 333 5.38 -6.71 -0.91
C ARG A 333 5.04 -7.52 -2.15
N LEU A 334 4.49 -8.69 -1.93
CA LEU A 334 3.95 -9.60 -2.91
C LEU A 334 2.45 -9.66 -2.68
N ASP A 335 1.69 -9.18 -3.63
CA ASP A 335 0.23 -9.11 -3.63
C ASP A 335 -0.17 -9.60 -5.02
N PHE A 336 -0.51 -10.89 -5.11
CA PHE A 336 -0.73 -11.56 -6.38
C PHE A 336 -2.15 -12.12 -6.52
N PHE A 337 -2.69 -12.04 -7.74
CA PHE A 337 -3.83 -12.81 -8.18
C PHE A 337 -3.41 -14.24 -8.47
N ASP A 338 -4.11 -15.19 -7.84
CA ASP A 338 -4.00 -16.64 -8.02
C ASP A 338 -2.69 -17.29 -7.55
N LEU A 339 -2.84 -18.36 -6.75
CA LEU A 339 -1.71 -19.11 -6.23
C LEU A 339 -1.44 -20.32 -7.11
N THR A 340 -0.56 -20.14 -8.10
CA THR A 340 -0.16 -21.27 -8.91
C THR A 340 0.75 -22.22 -8.11
N GLN A 341 0.73 -23.52 -8.44
CA GLN A 341 1.76 -24.48 -7.99
C GLN A 341 3.18 -23.97 -8.30
N ALA A 342 3.35 -23.10 -9.30
CA ALA A 342 4.64 -22.52 -9.64
C ALA A 342 5.13 -21.51 -8.59
N PHE A 343 4.29 -20.62 -8.06
CA PHE A 343 4.68 -19.72 -6.94
C PHE A 343 5.11 -20.54 -5.73
N THR A 344 4.34 -21.60 -5.51
CA THR A 344 4.45 -22.53 -4.39
C THR A 344 5.78 -23.28 -4.37
N ARG A 345 6.18 -23.88 -5.49
CA ARG A 345 7.44 -24.64 -5.62
C ARG A 345 8.69 -23.80 -5.37
N LEU A 346 8.62 -22.48 -5.59
CA LEU A 346 9.72 -21.58 -5.28
C LEU A 346 10.11 -21.63 -3.79
N PHE A 347 9.20 -22.00 -2.89
CA PHE A 347 9.48 -22.08 -1.45
C PHE A 347 9.78 -23.46 -0.88
N ILE A 348 9.53 -24.53 -1.64
CA ILE A 348 9.60 -25.91 -1.12
C ILE A 348 10.82 -26.69 -1.62
N GLU A 349 11.31 -26.38 -2.83
CA GLU A 349 12.36 -27.21 -3.46
C GLU A 349 13.64 -27.30 -2.59
N LYS A 350 14.05 -28.56 -2.36
CA LYS A 350 15.00 -29.14 -1.39
C LYS A 350 16.46 -28.65 -1.43
N HIS A 351 16.77 -27.48 -1.97
CA HIS A 351 18.05 -26.86 -1.65
C HIS A 351 17.95 -26.28 -0.23
N SER A 352 19.07 -26.24 0.51
CA SER A 352 19.05 -25.59 1.81
C SER A 352 18.47 -24.19 1.60
N ALA A 353 17.32 -23.89 2.21
CA ALA A 353 16.57 -22.69 1.87
C ALA A 353 17.38 -21.40 2.14
N ILE A 354 18.42 -21.51 2.98
CA ILE A 354 19.47 -20.51 3.22
C ILE A 354 20.24 -20.15 1.95
N GLU A 355 20.64 -21.12 1.11
CA GLU A 355 21.35 -20.84 -0.16
C GLU A 355 20.41 -20.20 -1.18
N LYS A 356 19.14 -20.66 -1.22
CA LYS A 356 18.13 -20.21 -2.18
C LYS A 356 17.72 -18.75 -1.99
N TYR A 357 17.66 -18.28 -0.74
CA TYR A 357 17.31 -16.89 -0.41
C TYR A 357 18.50 -16.02 -0.02
N SER A 358 19.72 -16.47 -0.31
CA SER A 358 20.95 -15.72 -0.03
C SER A 358 20.93 -14.31 -0.62
N SER A 359 20.31 -14.12 -1.78
CA SER A 359 20.13 -12.81 -2.39
C SER A 359 19.27 -11.89 -1.49
N LEU A 360 18.24 -12.41 -0.84
CA LEU A 360 17.34 -11.66 0.03
C LEU A 360 17.81 -11.56 1.49
N CYS A 361 19.10 -11.76 1.75
CA CYS A 361 19.68 -11.67 3.09
C CYS A 361 19.51 -10.28 3.75
N ASN A 362 19.23 -9.24 2.96
CA ASN A 362 19.00 -7.87 3.42
C ASN A 362 17.54 -7.54 3.72
N LEU A 363 16.62 -8.48 3.50
CA LEU A 363 15.19 -8.25 3.63
C LEU A 363 14.80 -8.01 5.10
N GLU A 364 14.23 -6.83 5.37
CA GLU A 364 13.76 -6.42 6.70
C GLU A 364 12.24 -6.46 6.83
N LYS A 365 11.52 -6.27 5.72
CA LYS A 365 10.05 -6.30 5.67
C LYS A 365 9.60 -7.21 4.54
N LEU A 366 8.72 -8.15 4.86
CA LEU A 366 8.07 -9.03 3.89
C LEU A 366 6.56 -8.96 4.07
N HIS A 367 5.85 -8.69 3.00
CA HIS A 367 4.40 -8.76 2.96
C HIS A 367 4.02 -9.70 1.82
N ILE A 368 3.26 -10.75 2.14
CA ILE A 368 2.64 -11.64 1.16
C ILE A 368 1.14 -11.58 1.37
N GLU A 369 0.42 -11.08 0.38
CA GLU A 369 -1.03 -11.03 0.28
C GLU A 369 -1.45 -11.87 -0.93
N MET A 370 -2.45 -12.72 -0.74
CA MET A 370 -2.83 -13.70 -1.75
C MET A 370 -4.29 -13.46 -2.11
N VAL A 371 -4.51 -12.82 -3.26
CA VAL A 371 -5.84 -12.44 -3.72
C VAL A 371 -6.39 -13.58 -4.58
N THR A 372 -6.99 -14.56 -3.93
CA THR A 372 -7.76 -15.61 -4.60
C THR A 372 -9.11 -15.07 -5.05
N VAL A 373 -9.53 -15.38 -6.29
CA VAL A 373 -10.90 -15.11 -6.81
C VAL A 373 -11.97 -15.77 -5.92
N SER A 374 -11.59 -16.79 -5.14
CA SER A 374 -12.37 -17.34 -4.03
C SER A 374 -11.62 -17.14 -2.71
N TYR A 375 -11.95 -16.08 -1.97
CA TYR A 375 -11.45 -15.79 -0.61
C TYR A 375 -10.90 -17.00 0.18
N LYS A 376 -9.63 -16.86 0.61
CA LYS A 376 -9.02 -17.40 1.83
C LYS A 376 -8.70 -18.91 1.84
N ASP A 377 -7.60 -19.28 1.18
CA ASP A 377 -6.84 -20.48 1.59
C ASP A 377 -6.03 -20.16 2.87
N PRO A 378 -6.14 -21.00 3.93
CA PRO A 378 -5.90 -20.56 5.30
C PRO A 378 -4.47 -20.70 5.83
N ASP A 379 -3.57 -21.33 5.10
CA ASP A 379 -2.14 -21.22 5.41
C ASP A 379 -1.39 -21.37 4.10
N PHE A 380 -0.52 -20.40 3.83
CA PHE A 380 0.45 -20.46 2.75
C PHE A 380 1.15 -21.82 2.78
N LEU A 381 1.62 -22.30 3.95
CA LEU A 381 2.27 -23.61 4.11
C LEU A 381 1.36 -24.82 3.79
N ILE A 382 0.07 -24.73 4.04
CA ILE A 382 -0.86 -25.81 3.74
C ILE A 382 -1.09 -25.93 2.25
N TYR A 383 -1.36 -24.80 1.60
CA TYR A 383 -1.42 -24.79 0.14
C TYR A 383 -0.09 -25.24 -0.46
N LEU A 384 1.03 -24.78 0.14
CA LEU A 384 2.37 -25.22 -0.21
C LEU A 384 2.50 -26.73 -0.26
N LEU A 385 2.01 -27.40 0.78
CA LEU A 385 2.31 -28.81 0.98
C LEU A 385 1.20 -29.75 0.49
N ARG A 386 0.04 -29.24 0.04
CA ARG A 386 -1.14 -30.07 -0.32
C ARG A 386 -0.86 -31.15 -1.37
N ASP A 387 0.03 -30.84 -2.32
CA ASP A 387 0.42 -31.75 -3.41
C ASP A 387 1.70 -32.54 -3.08
N HIS A 388 2.23 -32.41 -1.86
CA HIS A 388 3.41 -33.15 -1.42
C HIS A 388 3.05 -34.62 -1.16
N PRO A 389 3.85 -35.61 -1.60
CA PRO A 389 3.56 -37.04 -1.40
C PRO A 389 3.42 -37.49 0.06
N GLN A 390 3.89 -36.67 1.00
CA GLN A 390 3.76 -36.89 2.45
C GLN A 390 2.80 -35.90 3.11
N PHE A 391 1.95 -35.22 2.34
CA PHE A 391 1.04 -34.20 2.87
C PHE A 391 0.22 -34.72 4.04
N ASP A 392 -0.31 -35.94 3.98
CA ASP A 392 -1.08 -36.52 5.09
C ASP A 392 -0.27 -36.62 6.41
N LYS A 393 1.03 -36.92 6.32
CA LYS A 393 1.92 -36.93 7.49
C LYS A 393 2.22 -35.51 7.98
N ILE A 394 2.40 -34.55 7.08
CA ILE A 394 2.61 -33.14 7.42
C ILE A 394 1.32 -32.52 8.00
N ARG A 395 0.16 -32.93 7.49
CA ARG A 395 -1.15 -32.45 7.90
C ARG A 395 -1.53 -32.92 9.30
N SER A 396 -1.12 -34.12 9.70
CA SER A 396 -1.26 -34.60 11.10
C SER A 396 -0.55 -33.71 12.14
N THR A 397 0.29 -32.76 11.70
CA THR A 397 0.97 -31.76 12.55
C THR A 397 0.35 -30.35 12.49
N LEU A 398 -0.81 -30.19 11.87
CA LEU A 398 -1.47 -28.90 11.57
C LEU A 398 -2.95 -28.96 11.97
N PRO A 399 -3.26 -28.98 13.28
CA PRO A 399 -3.03 -27.80 14.12
C PRO A 399 -2.15 -28.06 15.35
N CYS A 400 -1.81 -26.98 16.07
CA CYS A 400 -1.15 -27.07 17.36
C CYS A 400 -1.92 -28.03 18.29
N THR A 401 -1.19 -28.97 18.89
CA THR A 401 -1.76 -30.02 19.76
C THR A 401 -1.69 -29.66 21.24
N CYS A 402 -1.48 -28.38 21.57
CA CYS A 402 -1.53 -27.93 22.97
C CYS A 402 -2.98 -27.98 23.49
N ASP A 403 -3.13 -28.17 24.80
CA ASP A 403 -4.43 -28.37 25.42
C ASP A 403 -5.38 -27.17 25.21
N GLU A 404 -4.83 -25.95 25.12
CA GLU A 404 -5.63 -24.76 24.81
C GLU A 404 -6.19 -24.78 23.37
N CYS A 405 -5.38 -25.18 22.38
CA CYS A 405 -5.84 -25.27 20.99
C CYS A 405 -6.85 -26.40 20.82
N ILE A 406 -6.66 -27.52 21.52
CA ILE A 406 -7.62 -28.63 21.55
C ILE A 406 -8.94 -28.15 22.12
N PHE A 407 -8.91 -27.48 23.28
CA PHE A 407 -10.10 -26.89 23.91
C PHE A 407 -10.83 -25.92 22.97
N THR A 408 -10.11 -25.02 22.28
CA THR A 408 -10.74 -24.10 21.33
C THR A 408 -11.45 -24.86 20.20
N VAL A 409 -10.82 -25.90 19.65
CA VAL A 409 -11.43 -26.68 18.56
C VAL A 409 -12.65 -27.45 19.06
N THR A 410 -12.53 -28.17 20.18
CA THR A 410 -13.60 -29.06 20.66
C THR A 410 -14.74 -28.28 21.31
N GLU A 411 -14.46 -27.39 22.27
CA GLU A 411 -15.49 -26.76 23.12
C GLU A 411 -16.06 -25.47 22.54
N ILE A 412 -15.33 -24.78 21.66
CA ILE A 412 -15.76 -23.50 21.09
C ILE A 412 -16.17 -23.69 19.63
N LEU A 413 -15.26 -24.14 18.77
CA LEU A 413 -15.52 -24.20 17.34
C LEU A 413 -16.54 -25.28 17.00
N SER A 414 -16.33 -26.53 17.46
CA SER A 414 -17.25 -27.63 17.18
C SER A 414 -18.61 -27.45 17.84
N GLU A 415 -18.65 -27.11 19.14
CA GLU A 415 -19.92 -27.04 19.88
C GLU A 415 -20.70 -25.72 19.66
N LYS A 416 -20.03 -24.58 19.52
CA LYS A 416 -20.73 -23.28 19.44
C LYS A 416 -20.92 -22.76 18.02
N ILE A 417 -19.99 -23.04 17.10
CA ILE A 417 -19.99 -22.46 15.74
C ILE A 417 -20.43 -23.48 14.69
N PHE A 418 -19.89 -24.70 14.73
CA PHE A 418 -20.09 -25.74 13.71
C PHE A 418 -20.99 -26.90 14.18
N PHE A 419 -21.94 -26.62 15.07
CA PHE A 419 -22.81 -27.58 15.78
C PHE A 419 -23.59 -28.59 14.90
N LYS A 420 -23.54 -28.49 13.56
CA LYS A 420 -24.22 -29.43 12.64
C LYS A 420 -23.24 -30.26 11.81
N PRO A 421 -23.38 -31.60 11.78
CA PRO A 421 -22.67 -32.48 10.85
C PRO A 421 -22.87 -32.06 9.39
N PRO A 422 -21.88 -32.26 8.49
CA PRO A 422 -20.79 -33.24 8.59
C PRO A 422 -19.40 -32.61 8.84
N PHE A 423 -19.32 -31.39 9.37
CA PHE A 423 -18.20 -30.53 9.01
C PHE A 423 -16.89 -30.73 9.81
N ILE A 424 -16.89 -31.25 11.05
CA ILE A 424 -15.66 -31.31 11.86
C ILE A 424 -15.66 -32.54 12.79
N GLU A 425 -14.94 -33.60 12.43
CA GLU A 425 -14.64 -34.72 13.33
C GLU A 425 -13.25 -34.56 13.94
N PHE A 426 -13.18 -34.46 15.27
CA PHE A 426 -11.91 -34.46 16.02
C PHE A 426 -11.48 -35.91 16.32
N ASP A 427 -10.20 -36.21 16.09
CA ASP A 427 -9.56 -37.46 16.47
C ASP A 427 -8.90 -37.27 17.85
N PRO A 428 -9.45 -37.85 18.93
CA PRO A 428 -8.89 -37.69 20.27
C PRO A 428 -7.54 -38.40 20.45
N VAL A 429 -7.23 -39.41 19.63
CA VAL A 429 -5.97 -40.16 19.68
C VAL A 429 -4.86 -39.34 19.03
N GLN A 430 -5.14 -38.76 17.86
CA GLN A 430 -4.20 -37.92 17.14
C GLN A 430 -4.19 -36.46 17.61
N LYS A 431 -5.11 -36.07 18.51
CA LYS A 431 -5.33 -34.70 18.96
C LYS A 431 -5.48 -33.72 17.78
N SER A 432 -6.14 -34.14 16.69
CA SER A 432 -6.23 -33.38 15.44
C SER A 432 -7.56 -33.58 14.71
N LEU A 433 -7.84 -32.77 13.69
CA LEU A 433 -9.05 -32.90 12.86
C LEU A 433 -8.88 -33.96 11.77
N LYS A 434 -9.86 -34.87 11.66
CA LYS A 434 -9.80 -36.04 10.76
C LYS A 434 -9.74 -35.68 9.27
N SER A 435 -10.42 -34.63 8.81
CA SER A 435 -10.49 -34.25 7.39
C SER A 435 -9.87 -32.89 7.07
N TYR A 436 -9.23 -32.77 5.88
CA TYR A 436 -8.55 -31.55 5.45
C TYR A 436 -9.58 -30.47 5.16
N VAL A 437 -10.69 -30.92 4.57
CA VAL A 437 -11.86 -30.12 4.27
C VAL A 437 -12.40 -29.48 5.56
N ALA A 438 -12.42 -30.21 6.68
CA ALA A 438 -12.83 -29.66 7.98
C ALA A 438 -11.89 -28.53 8.46
N LEU A 439 -10.57 -28.76 8.39
CA LEU A 439 -9.58 -27.72 8.71
C LEU A 439 -9.78 -26.51 7.80
N TYR A 440 -9.81 -26.71 6.49
CA TYR A 440 -9.97 -25.65 5.50
C TYR A 440 -11.22 -24.81 5.74
N LEU A 441 -12.38 -25.45 5.95
CA LEU A 441 -13.63 -24.77 6.25
C LEU A 441 -13.54 -24.00 7.57
N LEU A 442 -13.08 -24.65 8.65
CA LEU A 442 -12.90 -24.01 9.95
C LEU A 442 -12.05 -22.76 9.82
N PHE A 443 -10.93 -22.80 9.11
CA PHE A 443 -10.08 -21.63 8.96
C PHE A 443 -10.72 -20.55 8.07
N LYS A 444 -11.29 -20.92 6.93
CA LYS A 444 -11.94 -19.96 6.03
C LYS A 444 -12.97 -19.13 6.79
N GLU A 445 -13.74 -19.80 7.64
CA GLU A 445 -14.76 -19.20 8.49
C GLU A 445 -14.14 -18.44 9.69
N MET A 446 -13.10 -18.96 10.34
CA MET A 446 -12.52 -18.33 11.54
C MET A 446 -11.49 -17.22 11.25
N MET A 447 -11.06 -17.07 10.00
CA MET A 447 -10.22 -15.94 9.57
C MET A 447 -10.83 -14.56 9.87
N TYR A 448 -12.16 -14.46 10.06
CA TYR A 448 -12.80 -13.21 10.46
C TYR A 448 -12.40 -12.71 11.85
N VAL A 449 -11.85 -13.57 12.71
CA VAL A 449 -11.41 -13.21 14.08
C VAL A 449 -10.02 -12.56 14.08
N MET A 450 -9.29 -12.65 12.97
CA MET A 450 -7.97 -12.07 12.86
C MET A 450 -8.00 -10.61 12.40
N PRO A 451 -7.36 -9.68 13.13
CA PRO A 451 -7.23 -8.30 12.69
C PRO A 451 -6.43 -8.25 11.39
N HIS A 452 -7.02 -7.62 10.39
CA HIS A 452 -6.39 -7.43 9.09
C HIS A 452 -6.02 -5.96 8.92
N LYS A 453 -4.83 -5.74 8.35
CA LYS A 453 -4.34 -4.40 8.05
C LYS A 453 -4.70 -4.06 6.60
N SER A 454 -5.93 -3.62 6.36
CA SER A 454 -6.27 -3.08 5.04
C SER A 454 -5.45 -1.80 4.77
N SER A 455 -4.52 -1.88 3.83
CA SER A 455 -3.93 -0.72 3.15
C SER A 455 -3.43 0.42 4.06
N PHE A 456 -2.78 0.10 5.18
CA PHE A 456 -2.08 1.05 6.07
C PHE A 456 -2.93 2.11 6.81
N ASP A 457 -4.24 2.23 6.56
CA ASP A 457 -5.01 3.40 7.02
C ASP A 457 -6.05 3.11 8.12
N ASN A 458 -6.43 1.85 8.36
CA ASN A 458 -7.34 1.47 9.46
C ASN A 458 -7.00 0.09 10.04
N LEU A 459 -7.35 -0.09 11.32
CA LEU A 459 -7.40 -1.39 11.98
C LEU A 459 -8.82 -1.88 11.89
N PHE A 460 -9.00 -3.00 11.21
CA PHE A 460 -10.29 -3.65 11.14
C PHE A 460 -10.10 -5.10 11.59
N VAL A 461 -11.08 -5.63 12.31
CA VAL A 461 -11.11 -7.08 12.59
C VAL A 461 -11.61 -7.80 11.33
N GLN A 462 -12.62 -7.24 10.66
CA GLN A 462 -13.10 -7.62 9.33
C GLN A 462 -13.52 -6.36 8.55
N TYR A 463 -13.56 -6.39 7.22
CA TYR A 463 -14.00 -5.23 6.43
C TYR A 463 -15.33 -4.69 6.96
N GLY A 464 -15.31 -3.45 7.48
CA GLY A 464 -16.48 -2.82 8.11
C GLY A 464 -16.76 -3.18 9.58
N ILE A 465 -15.94 -4.03 10.21
CA ILE A 465 -16.01 -4.41 11.63
C ILE A 465 -14.83 -3.78 12.39
N LEU A 466 -15.14 -2.87 13.32
CA LEU A 466 -14.17 -1.99 13.96
C LEU A 466 -13.60 -2.51 15.29
N ASN A 467 -14.29 -3.44 15.96
CA ASN A 467 -13.88 -4.00 17.25
C ASN A 467 -14.44 -5.41 17.47
N PHE A 468 -13.95 -6.08 18.52
CA PHE A 468 -14.38 -7.44 18.85
C PHE A 468 -15.83 -7.54 19.30
N GLU A 469 -16.43 -6.48 19.83
CA GLU A 469 -17.86 -6.48 20.20
C GLU A 469 -18.76 -6.56 18.94
N GLN A 470 -18.44 -5.78 17.91
CA GLN A 470 -19.12 -5.86 16.62
C GLN A 470 -18.89 -7.22 15.95
N LEU A 471 -17.67 -7.76 16.02
CA LEU A 471 -17.39 -9.10 15.50
C LEU A 471 -18.20 -10.16 16.24
N LYS A 472 -18.25 -10.11 17.58
CA LYS A 472 -19.04 -11.02 18.41
C LYS A 472 -20.50 -11.03 17.97
N ASN A 473 -21.11 -9.85 17.84
CA ASN A 473 -22.50 -9.73 17.44
C ASN A 473 -22.73 -10.25 16.00
N HIS A 474 -21.76 -10.01 15.11
CA HIS A 474 -21.81 -10.54 13.74
C HIS A 474 -21.75 -12.08 13.72
N LEU A 475 -20.79 -12.69 14.43
CA LEU A 475 -20.63 -14.15 14.46
C LEU A 475 -21.79 -14.84 15.18
N ASN A 476 -22.28 -14.26 16.30
CA ASN A 476 -23.47 -14.76 17.00
C ASN A 476 -24.69 -14.74 16.08
N SER A 477 -24.87 -13.67 15.30
CA SER A 477 -25.94 -13.59 14.31
C SER A 477 -25.74 -14.55 13.13
N LEU A 478 -24.50 -14.77 12.66
CA LEU A 478 -24.21 -15.59 11.48
C LEU A 478 -24.39 -17.09 11.78
N TYR A 479 -23.92 -17.53 12.94
CA TYR A 479 -23.93 -18.94 13.33
C TYR A 479 -25.03 -19.31 14.33
N SER A 480 -25.89 -18.36 14.71
CA SER A 480 -26.89 -18.54 15.78
C SER A 480 -26.24 -19.09 17.06
N SER A 481 -25.14 -18.45 17.47
CA SER A 481 -24.28 -18.90 18.56
C SER A 481 -24.22 -17.88 19.69
N ASP A 482 -23.79 -18.32 20.88
CA ASP A 482 -23.60 -17.49 22.07
C ASP A 482 -22.11 -17.33 22.40
N LEU A 483 -21.32 -16.80 21.46
CA LEU A 483 -19.90 -16.53 21.69
C LEU A 483 -19.71 -15.38 22.67
N THR A 484 -18.77 -15.58 23.58
CA THR A 484 -18.28 -14.59 24.55
C THR A 484 -16.98 -13.93 24.06
N VAL A 485 -16.57 -12.83 24.69
CA VAL A 485 -15.25 -12.20 24.42
C VAL A 485 -14.10 -13.17 24.74
N PHE A 486 -14.28 -14.02 25.75
CA PHE A 486 -13.33 -15.09 26.07
C PHE A 486 -13.22 -16.12 24.94
N ASP A 487 -14.35 -16.51 24.34
CA ASP A 487 -14.34 -17.43 23.20
C ASP A 487 -13.60 -16.82 22.00
N LEU A 488 -13.83 -15.54 21.71
CA LEU A 488 -13.11 -14.83 20.64
C LEU A 488 -11.61 -14.75 20.91
N LYS A 489 -11.19 -14.52 22.16
CA LYS A 489 -9.77 -14.56 22.53
C LYS A 489 -9.15 -15.94 22.30
N LYS A 490 -9.86 -17.01 22.68
CA LYS A 490 -9.38 -18.38 22.45
C LYS A 490 -9.30 -18.77 20.98
N ILE A 491 -10.24 -18.31 20.16
CA ILE A 491 -10.18 -18.46 18.70
C ILE A 491 -8.99 -17.65 18.15
N TYR A 492 -8.78 -16.44 18.65
CA TYR A 492 -7.66 -15.59 18.27
C TYR A 492 -6.30 -16.25 18.53
N ASP A 493 -6.08 -16.74 19.75
CA ASP A 493 -4.85 -17.43 20.17
C ASP A 493 -4.63 -18.73 19.37
N PHE A 494 -5.71 -19.46 19.07
CA PHE A 494 -5.65 -20.67 18.23
C PHE A 494 -5.15 -20.35 16.81
N MET A 495 -5.70 -19.33 16.17
CA MET A 495 -5.29 -18.92 14.82
C MET A 495 -3.81 -18.51 14.81
N LEU A 496 -3.35 -17.81 15.84
CA LEU A 496 -1.93 -17.47 16.00
C LEU A 496 -1.00 -18.69 16.05
N HIS A 497 -1.35 -19.66 16.89
CA HIS A 497 -0.57 -20.90 17.01
C HIS A 497 -0.53 -21.68 15.71
N PHE A 498 -1.59 -21.61 14.92
CA PHE A 498 -1.63 -22.21 13.60
C PHE A 498 -0.61 -21.56 12.64
N TYR A 499 -0.60 -20.22 12.53
CA TYR A 499 0.34 -19.51 11.64
C TYR A 499 1.79 -19.49 12.14
N LYS A 500 2.05 -19.85 13.40
CA LYS A 500 3.40 -19.87 14.02
C LYS A 500 4.44 -20.59 13.16
N ARG A 501 4.06 -21.69 12.49
CA ARG A 501 4.97 -22.44 11.62
C ARG A 501 5.33 -21.65 10.36
N GLY A 502 4.36 -21.00 9.72
CA GLY A 502 4.56 -20.12 8.56
C GLY A 502 5.48 -18.96 8.90
N PHE A 503 5.24 -18.31 10.03
CA PHE A 503 6.10 -17.26 10.54
C PHE A 503 7.52 -17.78 10.80
N SER A 504 7.65 -18.90 11.52
CA SER A 504 8.96 -19.49 11.84
C SER A 504 9.75 -19.86 10.58
N PHE A 505 9.08 -20.42 9.57
CA PHE A 505 9.70 -20.70 8.27
C PHE A 505 10.27 -19.43 7.64
N MET A 506 9.49 -18.36 7.58
CA MET A 506 9.95 -17.10 6.99
C MET A 506 11.13 -16.51 7.76
N PHE A 507 11.07 -16.42 9.09
CA PHE A 507 12.15 -15.85 9.88
C PHE A 507 13.46 -16.66 9.83
N ASN A 508 13.37 -17.99 9.73
CA ASN A 508 14.55 -18.85 9.57
C ASN A 508 15.24 -18.64 8.22
N ASN A 509 14.48 -18.25 7.19
CA ASN A 509 14.98 -18.03 5.84
C ASN A 509 15.40 -16.58 5.56
N PHE A 510 14.86 -15.62 6.29
CA PHE A 510 15.17 -14.19 6.16
C PHE A 510 15.75 -13.65 7.48
N PRO A 511 17.08 -13.72 7.69
CA PRO A 511 17.70 -13.48 8.99
C PRO A 511 17.54 -12.03 9.51
N LYS A 512 17.40 -11.05 8.61
CA LYS A 512 17.20 -9.63 8.95
C LYS A 512 15.74 -9.22 9.03
N LEU A 513 14.80 -10.15 8.86
CA LEU A 513 13.38 -9.86 8.86
C LEU A 513 12.93 -9.32 10.23
N LYS A 514 12.34 -8.13 10.22
CA LYS A 514 11.79 -7.41 11.38
C LYS A 514 10.26 -7.36 11.35
N TYR A 515 9.69 -7.34 10.14
CA TYR A 515 8.25 -7.28 9.90
C TYR A 515 7.84 -8.33 8.87
N LEU A 516 6.79 -9.08 9.19
CA LEU A 516 6.19 -10.05 8.31
C LEU A 516 4.67 -9.82 8.28
N ASN A 517 4.09 -9.75 7.10
CA ASN A 517 2.64 -9.83 6.92
C ASN A 517 2.35 -11.02 5.99
N LEU A 518 1.55 -11.98 6.46
CA LEU A 518 1.06 -13.08 5.65
C LEU A 518 -0.47 -13.04 5.64
N ASN A 519 -1.09 -12.82 4.47
CA ASN A 519 -2.54 -12.72 4.30
C ASN A 519 -3.20 -11.77 5.31
N ASP A 520 -2.69 -10.55 5.38
CA ASP A 520 -3.10 -9.54 6.35
C ASP A 520 -2.90 -9.86 7.84
N LEU A 521 -2.07 -10.84 8.17
CA LEU A 521 -1.62 -11.12 9.54
C LEU A 521 -0.25 -10.51 9.79
N PRO A 522 -0.17 -9.29 10.34
CA PRO A 522 1.10 -8.64 10.62
C PRO A 522 1.70 -9.12 11.95
N VAL A 523 2.94 -9.62 11.88
CA VAL A 523 3.76 -10.00 13.03
C VAL A 523 5.12 -9.32 12.98
N THR A 524 5.68 -9.08 14.15
CA THR A 524 6.97 -8.41 14.31
C THR A 524 7.89 -9.19 15.24
N LYS A 525 9.19 -8.98 15.05
CA LYS A 525 10.22 -9.53 15.91
C LYS A 525 10.54 -8.52 17.03
N LYS A 526 10.32 -8.88 18.29
CA LYS A 526 10.58 -7.99 19.43
C LYS A 526 12.02 -8.14 19.93
N GLY A 527 12.87 -7.15 19.67
CA GLY A 527 14.24 -7.12 20.18
C GLY A 527 15.13 -8.23 19.62
N GLN A 528 16.04 -8.77 20.45
CA GLN A 528 16.95 -9.87 20.08
C GLN A 528 16.34 -11.27 20.28
N THR A 529 15.15 -11.39 20.86
CA THR A 529 14.52 -12.69 21.06
C THR A 529 14.01 -13.27 19.73
N LYS A 530 13.90 -14.60 19.66
CA LYS A 530 13.31 -15.32 18.52
C LYS A 530 11.77 -15.33 18.57
N GLU A 531 11.16 -14.64 19.51
CA GLU A 531 9.72 -14.68 19.75
C GLU A 531 8.98 -13.63 18.93
N PHE A 532 7.91 -14.09 18.29
CA PHE A 532 6.99 -13.24 17.54
C PHE A 532 6.06 -12.50 18.50
N LYS A 533 5.70 -11.28 18.14
CA LYS A 533 4.52 -10.61 18.67
C LYS A 533 3.66 -10.15 17.53
N GLN A 534 2.34 -10.29 17.66
CA GLN A 534 1.44 -9.59 16.76
C GLN A 534 1.66 -8.09 16.88
N CYS A 535 1.36 -7.40 15.79
CA CYS A 535 1.35 -5.95 15.81
C CYS A 535 0.20 -5.38 16.66
N PHE A 536 -0.82 -6.20 16.96
CA PHE A 536 -2.03 -5.81 17.67
C PHE A 536 -2.27 -6.84 18.76
N GLU A 537 -2.36 -6.44 20.03
CA GLU A 537 -2.77 -7.36 21.09
C GLU A 537 -4.32 -7.48 21.07
N PHE A 538 -4.86 -8.57 21.59
CA PHE A 538 -6.32 -8.76 21.62
C PHE A 538 -7.01 -7.61 22.38
N GLU A 539 -6.39 -7.13 23.44
CA GLU A 539 -6.87 -6.04 24.29
C GLU A 539 -6.95 -4.69 23.58
N ASP A 540 -6.21 -4.47 22.48
CA ASP A 540 -6.27 -3.23 21.70
C ASP A 540 -7.52 -3.13 20.82
N LEU A 541 -8.26 -4.24 20.68
CA LEU A 541 -9.39 -4.42 19.77
C LEU A 541 -10.72 -4.68 20.53
N VAL A 542 -10.66 -4.80 21.86
CA VAL A 542 -11.81 -4.84 22.78
C VAL A 542 -12.18 -3.41 23.15
#